data_AF-A0A4U3M4Z8-F1
#
_entry.id   AF-A0A4U3M4Z8-F1
#
_cell.length_a   1.000
_cell.length_b   1.000
_cell.length_c   1.000
_cell.angle_alpha   90.00
_cell.angle_beta   90.00
_cell.angle_gamma   90.00
#
_symmetry.space_group_name_H-M   'P 1'
#
loop_
_entity.id
_entity.type
_entity.pdbx_description
1 polymer ?
#
loop_
_entity_poly.entity_id
_entity_poly.type
_entity_poly.pdbx_seq_one_letter_code
_entity_poly.pdbx_strand_id
1 'polypeptide(L)'
;MLDQMTLYPVADDVLFAPGGRVVIRTYGVASAADPHDGKPRPVAYRTWVTGVRDQPRYWRWGHFEDARRGHRKVLEWLTGRGPQPAPVNS
;
A
#
# COMPACT_ATOMS: atom_id res chain seq x y z
N MET A 1 12.67 -21.11 5.48
CA MET A 1 12.46 -20.11 6.55
C MET A 1 11.65 -18.99 5.91
N LEU A 2 10.41 -18.73 6.35
CA LEU A 2 9.62 -17.61 5.80
C LEU A 2 10.34 -16.32 6.19
N ASP A 3 10.69 -15.48 5.21
CA ASP A 3 11.13 -14.11 5.48
C ASP A 3 10.00 -13.40 6.24
N GLN A 4 10.23 -13.17 7.53
CA GLN A 4 9.30 -12.37 8.33
C GLN A 4 9.30 -10.95 7.78
N MET A 5 8.11 -10.39 7.56
CA MET A 5 7.93 -9.01 7.14
C MET A 5 7.32 -8.21 8.28
N THR A 6 7.89 -7.04 8.56
CA THR A 6 7.30 -6.08 9.49
C THR A 6 6.47 -5.07 8.71
N LEU A 7 5.19 -4.93 9.09
CA LEU A 7 4.26 -3.96 8.51
C LEU A 7 4.09 -2.78 9.47
N TYR A 8 4.36 -1.57 8.97
CA TYR A 8 4.15 -0.31 9.68
C TYR A 8 2.88 0.34 9.13
N PRO A 9 1.78 0.44 9.91
CA PRO A 9 0.54 1.06 9.44
C PRO A 9 0.76 2.54 9.15
N VAL A 10 0.30 3.00 7.99
CA VAL A 10 0.34 4.41 7.59
C VAL A 10 -1.06 5.01 7.52
N ALA A 11 -1.97 4.35 6.81
CA ALA A 11 -3.35 4.78 6.62
C ALA A 11 -4.22 3.59 6.20
N ASP A 12 -5.49 3.59 6.60
CA ASP A 12 -6.48 2.58 6.24
C ASP A 12 -7.83 3.27 6.03
N ASP A 13 -8.49 2.98 4.91
CA ASP A 13 -9.80 3.51 4.56
C ASP A 13 -10.67 2.39 3.97
N VAL A 14 -11.97 2.45 4.27
CA VAL A 14 -12.98 1.53 3.73
C VAL A 14 -14.09 2.34 3.10
N LEU A 15 -14.35 2.09 1.81
CA LEU A 15 -15.45 2.69 1.08
C LEU A 15 -16.55 1.67 0.85
N PHE A 16 -17.79 2.09 1.07
CA PHE A 16 -18.98 1.30 0.77
C PHE A 16 -19.58 1.75 -0.55
N ALA A 17 -19.73 0.82 -1.49
CA ALA A 17 -20.32 1.08 -2.78
C ALA A 17 -21.45 0.07 -3.06
N PRO A 18 -22.41 0.39 -3.94
CA PRO A 18 -23.34 -0.60 -4.46
C PRO A 18 -22.54 -1.75 -5.09
N GLY A 19 -22.59 -2.94 -4.48
CA GLY A 19 -21.80 -4.11 -4.90
C GLY A 19 -20.74 -4.58 -3.90
N GLY A 20 -20.47 -3.83 -2.82
CA GLY A 20 -19.63 -4.31 -1.71
C GLY A 20 -18.75 -3.25 -1.07
N ARG A 21 -17.63 -3.70 -0.50
CA ARG A 21 -16.63 -2.86 0.18
C ARG A 21 -15.35 -2.78 -0.63
N VAL A 22 -14.79 -1.58 -0.74
CA VAL A 22 -13.44 -1.34 -1.21
C VAL A 22 -12.56 -1.02 -0.02
N VAL A 23 -11.46 -1.74 0.14
CA VAL A 23 -10.51 -1.54 1.25
C VAL A 23 -9.21 -1.01 0.69
N ILE A 24 -8.75 0.12 1.23
CA ILE A 24 -7.53 0.81 0.84
C ILE A 24 -6.59 0.82 2.04
N ARG A 25 -5.42 0.20 1.89
CA ARG A 25 -4.44 0.08 2.97
C ARG A 25 -3.09 0.59 2.53
N THR A 26 -2.48 1.44 3.32
CA THR A 26 -1.08 1.85 3.15
C THR A 26 -0.23 1.34 4.31
N TYR A 27 0.83 0.61 3.97
CA TYR A 27 1.84 0.15 4.92
C TYR A 27 3.24 0.53 4.46
N GLY A 28 4.13 0.78 5.43
CA GLY A 28 5.55 0.56 5.25
C GLY A 28 5.86 -0.92 5.41
N VAL A 29 6.66 -1.49 4.51
CA VAL A 29 7.10 -2.88 4.53
C VAL A 29 8.60 -2.90 4.67
N ALA A 30 9.11 -3.57 5.71
CA ALA A 30 10.51 -3.89 5.85
C ALA A 30 10.70 -5.40 5.99
N SER A 31 11.79 -5.93 5.41
CA SER A 31 12.27 -7.25 5.79
C SER A 31 12.60 -7.26 7.28
N ALA A 32 12.35 -8.38 7.95
CA ALA A 32 12.71 -8.54 9.35
C ALA A 32 14.18 -8.18 9.57
N ALA A 33 14.44 -7.38 10.60
CA ALA A 33 15.79 -7.07 11.00
C ALA A 33 16.46 -8.34 11.53
N ASP A 34 17.69 -8.60 11.08
CA ASP A 34 18.57 -9.47 11.84
C ASP A 34 18.97 -8.67 13.10
N PRO A 35 18.66 -9.15 14.32
CA PRO A 35 18.97 -8.43 15.55
C PRO A 35 20.46 -8.05 15.70
N HIS A 36 21.36 -8.71 14.97
CA HIS A 36 22.81 -8.53 15.07
C HIS A 36 23.41 -7.55 14.05
N ASP A 37 22.69 -7.14 13.00
CA ASP A 37 23.25 -6.33 11.90
C ASP A 37 23.23 -4.81 12.20
N GLY A 38 22.41 -4.36 13.17
CA GLY A 38 22.37 -2.97 13.67
C GLY A 38 21.99 -1.89 12.64
N LYS A 39 21.72 -2.27 11.38
CA LYS A 39 21.44 -1.36 10.27
C LYS A 39 19.93 -1.13 10.08
N PRO A 40 19.50 0.12 9.84
CA PRO A 40 18.14 0.40 9.41
C PRO A 40 17.85 -0.33 8.09
N ARG A 41 16.83 -1.18 8.07
CA ARG A 41 16.35 -1.79 6.82
C ARG A 41 15.58 -0.72 6.02
N PRO A 42 15.77 -0.66 4.70
CA PRO A 42 14.97 0.24 3.88
C PRO A 42 13.49 -0.16 3.97
N VAL A 43 12.64 0.80 4.31
CA VAL A 43 11.18 0.61 4.35
C VAL A 43 10.62 0.97 2.99
N ALA A 44 9.97 0.00 2.33
CA ALA A 44 9.23 0.25 1.10
C ALA A 44 7.77 0.52 1.43
N TYR A 45 7.24 1.67 1.02
CA TYR A 45 5.85 2.01 1.29
C TYR A 45 4.95 1.60 0.13
N ARG A 46 3.79 1.04 0.44
CA ARG A 46 2.85 0.54 -0.55
C ARG A 46 1.43 0.83 -0.14
N THR A 47 0.60 1.17 -1.13
CA THR A 47 -0.85 1.22 -0.98
C THR A 47 -1.47 0.08 -1.75
N TRP A 48 -2.36 -0.69 -1.13
CA TRP A 48 -3.15 -1.75 -1.76
C TRP A 48 -4.61 -1.36 -1.75
N VAL A 49 -5.28 -1.62 -2.87
CA VAL A 49 -6.72 -1.48 -3.03
C VAL A 49 -7.29 -2.85 -3.36
N THR A 50 -8.25 -3.29 -2.55
CA THR A 50 -8.96 -4.57 -2.72
C THR A 50 -10.47 -4.34 -2.76
N GLY A 51 -11.22 -5.28 -3.34
CA GLY A 51 -12.67 -5.12 -3.54
C GLY A 51 -13.04 -4.24 -4.74
N VAL A 52 -12.07 -3.87 -5.56
CA VAL A 52 -12.27 -3.17 -6.85
C VAL A 52 -11.99 -4.16 -7.98
N ARG A 53 -13.01 -4.47 -8.79
CA ARG A 53 -12.89 -5.39 -9.94
C ARG A 53 -12.32 -6.76 -9.52
N ASP A 54 -11.73 -7.50 -10.48
CA ASP A 54 -11.27 -8.89 -10.27
C ASP A 54 -9.89 -9.02 -9.61
N GLN A 55 -9.07 -7.96 -9.60
CA GLN A 55 -7.68 -8.04 -9.11
C GLN A 55 -7.30 -6.86 -8.20
N PRO A 56 -6.53 -7.11 -7.13
CA PRO A 56 -6.01 -6.05 -6.28
C PRO A 56 -5.10 -5.11 -7.07
N ARG A 57 -5.15 -3.82 -6.73
CA ARG A 57 -4.28 -2.78 -7.31
C ARG A 57 -3.31 -2.27 -6.27
N TYR A 58 -2.10 -1.89 -6.70
CA TYR A 58 -1.10 -1.36 -5.78
C TYR A 58 -0.32 -0.16 -6.34
N TRP A 59 0.18 0.65 -5.42
CA TRP A 59 1.10 1.75 -5.65
C TRP A 59 2.33 1.58 -4.75
N ARG A 60 3.45 2.17 -5.17
CA ARG A 60 4.70 2.19 -4.42
C ARG A 60 5.10 3.63 -4.14
N TRP A 61 5.63 3.88 -2.95
CA TRP A 61 6.08 5.20 -2.53
C TRP A 61 7.49 5.07 -1.92
N GLY A 62 8.33 6.06 -2.19
CA GLY A 62 9.72 6.07 -1.69
C GLY A 62 9.83 6.44 -0.22
N HIS A 63 8.93 7.29 0.27
CA HIS A 63 8.99 7.87 1.61
C HIS A 63 7.63 7.84 2.33
N PHE A 64 7.66 7.97 3.65
CA PHE A 64 6.46 7.96 4.49
C PHE A 64 5.48 9.07 4.13
N GLU A 65 5.95 10.31 3.97
CA GLU A 65 5.08 11.44 3.63
C GLU A 65 4.43 11.27 2.26
N ASP A 66 5.14 10.67 1.30
CA ASP A 66 4.62 10.37 -0.02
C ASP A 66 3.58 9.27 0.04
N ALA A 67 3.77 8.25 0.90
CA ALA A 67 2.78 7.21 1.12
C ALA A 67 1.50 7.76 1.77
N ARG A 68 1.64 8.66 2.74
CA ARG A 68 0.51 9.31 3.42
C ARG A 68 -0.27 10.22 2.46
N ARG A 69 0.42 11.06 1.67
CA ARG A 69 -0.23 11.90 0.65
C ARG A 69 -0.79 11.07 -0.52
N GLY A 70 -0.04 10.06 -0.92
CA GLY A 70 -0.38 9.13 -2.00
C GLY A 70 -1.63 8.33 -1.71
N HIS A 71 -1.84 7.91 -0.45
CA HIS A 71 -3.09 7.26 -0.02
C HIS A 71 -4.32 8.08 -0.39
N ARG A 72 -4.32 9.38 -0.07
CA ARG A 72 -5.44 10.28 -0.41
C ARG A 72 -5.66 10.42 -1.91
N LYS A 73 -4.57 10.45 -2.69
CA LYS A 73 -4.65 10.45 -4.17
C LYS A 73 -5.18 9.14 -4.75
N VAL A 74 -4.94 8.01 -4.09
CA VAL A 74 -5.51 6.70 -4.48
C VAL A 74 -7.02 6.68 -4.25
N LEU A 75 -7.53 7.34 -3.22
CA LEU A 75 -8.98 7.52 -3.05
C LEU A 75 -9.60 8.29 -4.22
N GLU A 76 -8.91 9.33 -4.72
CA GLU A 76 -9.34 10.08 -5.90
C GLU A 76 -9.41 9.19 -7.16
N TRP A 77 -8.52 8.19 -7.28
CA TRP A 77 -8.52 7.20 -8.37
C TRP A 77 -9.76 6.34 -8.41
N LEU A 78 -10.33 6.01 -7.25
CA LEU A 78 -11.61 5.30 -7.20
C LEU A 78 -12.77 6.10 -7.80
N THR A 79 -12.63 7.43 -7.85
CA THR A 79 -13.61 8.35 -8.46
C THR A 79 -13.23 8.81 -9.86
N GLY A 80 -12.19 8.22 -10.48
CA GLY A 80 -11.76 8.52 -11.84
C GLY A 80 -10.76 9.67 -11.98
N ARG A 81 -10.14 10.14 -10.89
CA ARG A 81 -9.08 11.18 -10.88
C ARG A 81 -7.78 10.63 -10.28
N GLY A 82 -6.64 11.29 -10.35
CA GLY A 82 -5.43 10.80 -9.63
C GLY A 82 -4.62 9.70 -10.34
N PRO A 83 -3.62 9.11 -9.65
CA PRO A 83 -2.57 8.32 -10.28
C PRO A 83 -3.03 6.93 -10.68
N GLN A 84 -2.62 6.47 -11.87
CA GLN A 84 -2.86 5.08 -12.28
C GLN A 84 -2.03 4.11 -11.43
N PRO A 85 -2.54 2.89 -11.16
CA PRO A 85 -1.78 1.86 -10.48
C PRO A 85 -0.57 1.45 -11.32
N ALA A 86 0.46 0.96 -10.65
CA ALA A 86 1.59 0.36 -11.36
C ALA A 86 1.07 -0.80 -12.24
N PRO A 87 1.60 -0.98 -13.46
CA PRO A 87 1.25 -2.12 -14.27
C PRO A 87 1.55 -3.41 -13.50
N VAL A 88 0.60 -4.34 -13.57
CA VAL A 88 0.81 -5.70 -13.10
C VAL A 88 1.62 -6.37 -14.20
N ASN A 89 2.94 -6.48 -14.03
CA ASN A 89 3.72 -7.32 -14.92
C ASN A 89 3.29 -8.77 -14.62
N SER A 90 2.60 -9.37 -15.59
CA SER A 90 2.23 -10.79 -15.63
C SER A 90 3.46 -11.69 -15.72
#